data_AF-M0MJ98-F1
#
_entry.id   AF-M0MJ98-F1
#
_cell.length_a   1.000
_cell.length_b   1.000
_cell.length_c   1.000
_cell.angle_alpha   90.00
_cell.angle_beta   90.00
_cell.angle_gamma   90.00
#
_symmetry.space_group_name_H-M   'P 1'
#
loop_
_entity.id
_entity.type
_entity.pdbx_description
1 polymer ?
#
loop_
_entity_poly.entity_id
_entity_poly.type
_entity_poly.pdbx_seq_one_letter_code
_entity_poly.pdbx_strand_id
1 'polypeptide(L)'
;MKRLIIEGDPGVRKGGIIEHDGEELVCFGISRQGEWHGPSQVQLWCTVGTEDETEDFERRNFIPMHLDVEAVDASDVTVTQRKGELTV
;
A
#
# COMPACT_ATOMS: atom_id res chain seq x y z
N MET A 1 0.75 -2.24 -10.79
CA MET A 1 -0.01 -1.97 -9.56
C MET A 1 -0.35 -3.31 -8.95
N LYS A 2 -0.25 -3.43 -7.63
CA LYS A 2 -0.63 -4.63 -6.87
C LYS A 2 -1.35 -4.25 -5.59
N ARG A 3 -2.03 -5.22 -4.99
CA ARG A 3 -2.61 -5.12 -3.66
C ARG A 3 -1.62 -5.71 -2.65
N LEU A 4 -0.95 -4.86 -1.90
CA LEU A 4 -0.06 -5.26 -0.82
C LEU A 4 -0.86 -5.28 0.50
N ILE A 5 -1.02 -6.45 1.10
CA ILE A 5 -1.64 -6.64 2.41
C ILE A 5 -0.51 -6.72 3.44
N ILE A 6 -0.37 -5.68 4.23
CA ILE A 6 0.64 -5.62 5.28
C ILE A 6 0.00 -6.04 6.59
N GLU A 7 0.54 -7.08 7.22
CA GLU A 7 0.13 -7.51 8.55
C GLU A 7 0.89 -6.68 9.59
N GLY A 8 0.17 -5.84 10.34
CA GLY A 8 0.73 -4.84 11.24
C GLY A 8 0.66 -3.40 10.69
N ASP A 9 1.31 -2.47 11.39
CA ASP A 9 1.33 -1.05 11.00
C ASP A 9 2.80 -0.57 10.90
N PRO A 10 3.41 -0.56 9.70
CA PRO A 10 4.74 0.03 9.47
C PRO A 10 4.70 1.57 9.40
N GLY A 11 3.53 2.20 9.58
CA GLY A 11 3.36 3.65 9.50
C GLY A 11 3.20 4.21 8.10
N VAL A 12 2.87 3.39 7.10
CA VAL A 12 2.57 3.83 5.72
C VAL A 12 1.27 4.64 5.67
N ARG A 13 1.24 5.69 4.86
CA ARG A 13 0.03 6.47 4.56
C ARG A 13 -0.18 6.59 3.06
N LYS A 14 -1.37 7.08 2.69
CA LYS A 14 -1.68 7.41 1.29
C LYS A 14 -0.66 8.41 0.73
N GLY A 15 -0.16 8.11 -0.46
CA GLY A 15 0.90 8.84 -1.14
C GLY A 15 2.31 8.60 -0.59
N GLY A 16 2.47 7.79 0.45
CA GLY A 16 3.80 7.43 0.97
C GLY A 16 4.55 6.51 0.02
N ILE A 17 5.88 6.50 0.11
CA ILE A 17 6.76 5.59 -0.63
C ILE A 17 7.23 4.51 0.33
N ILE A 18 7.15 3.26 -0.13
CA ILE A 18 7.64 2.08 0.57
C ILE A 18 8.65 1.35 -0.30
N GLU A 19 9.63 0.72 0.31
CA GLU A 19 10.51 -0.26 -0.33
C GLU A 19 10.05 -1.65 0.09
N HIS A 20 9.86 -2.52 -0.90
CA HIS A 20 9.44 -3.90 -0.71
C HIS A 20 10.01 -4.77 -1.84
N ASP A 21 10.62 -5.92 -1.51
CA ASP A 21 11.33 -6.79 -2.47
C ASP A 21 12.42 -6.08 -3.30
N GLY A 22 13.01 -5.00 -2.77
CA GLY A 22 14.02 -4.19 -3.47
C GLY A 22 13.45 -3.24 -4.53
N GLU A 23 12.13 -3.06 -4.55
CA GLU A 23 11.42 -2.12 -5.43
C GLU A 23 10.82 -0.96 -4.61
N GLU A 24 10.98 0.27 -5.09
CA GLU A 24 10.31 1.45 -4.54
C GLU A 24 8.89 1.56 -5.12
N LEU A 25 7.90 1.56 -4.23
CA LEU A 25 6.49 1.55 -4.57
C LEU A 25 5.77 2.72 -3.89
N VAL A 26 4.89 3.37 -4.64
CA VAL A 26 4.00 4.43 -4.16
C VAL A 26 2.72 3.79 -3.62
N CYS A 27 2.33 4.15 -2.40
CA CYS A 27 1.08 3.72 -1.77
C CYS A 27 -0.10 4.62 -2.20
N PHE A 28 -0.73 4.28 -3.30
CA PHE A 28 -1.83 5.05 -3.88
C PHE A 28 -3.12 5.06 -3.04
N GLY A 29 -3.40 3.95 -2.39
CA GLY A 29 -4.61 3.76 -1.57
C GLY A 29 -4.30 2.89 -0.36
N ILE A 30 -4.98 3.17 0.76
CA ILE A 30 -4.80 2.42 1.99
C ILE A 30 -6.15 2.20 2.66
N SER A 31 -6.38 1.01 3.19
CA SER A 31 -7.54 0.67 4.01
C SER A 31 -7.09 -0.13 5.22
N ARG A 32 -7.47 0.34 6.41
CA ARG A 32 -7.15 -0.33 7.68
C ARG A 32 -8.24 -1.36 7.98
N GLN A 33 -7.85 -2.60 8.22
CA GLN A 33 -8.74 -3.73 8.44
C GLN A 33 -8.47 -4.41 9.77
N GLY A 34 -9.50 -5.05 10.32
CA GLY A 34 -9.36 -5.87 11.53
C GLY A 34 -9.43 -5.11 12.85
N GLU A 35 -9.89 -3.85 12.86
CA GLU A 35 -9.98 -3.05 14.09
C GLU A 35 -11.09 -3.53 15.05
N TRP A 36 -12.08 -4.27 14.56
CA TRP A 36 -13.20 -4.79 15.36
C TRP A 36 -13.48 -6.25 15.01
N HIS A 37 -13.43 -7.14 16.02
CA HIS A 37 -13.48 -8.61 15.83
C HIS A 37 -12.53 -9.14 14.74
N GLY A 38 -11.39 -8.49 14.57
CA GLY A 38 -10.39 -8.84 13.59
C GLY A 38 -9.34 -9.85 14.10
N PRO A 39 -8.32 -10.12 13.28
CA PRO A 39 -7.17 -10.91 13.66
C PRO A 39 -6.38 -10.28 14.83
N SER A 40 -5.39 -11.01 15.34
CA SER A 40 -4.54 -10.58 16.47
C SER A 40 -3.78 -9.26 16.20
N GLN A 41 -3.59 -8.91 14.93
CA GLN A 41 -2.98 -7.66 14.49
C GLN A 41 -3.81 -7.02 13.37
N VAL A 42 -3.71 -5.70 13.26
CA VAL A 42 -4.33 -4.93 12.17
C VAL A 42 -3.73 -5.36 10.82
N GLN A 43 -4.51 -5.26 9.75
CA GLN A 43 -3.99 -5.40 8.39
C GLN A 43 -4.19 -4.11 7.62
N LEU A 44 -3.15 -3.65 6.92
CA LEU A 44 -3.23 -2.54 5.99
C LEU A 44 -3.34 -3.08 4.58
N TRP A 45 -4.45 -2.80 3.91
CA TRP A 45 -4.66 -3.16 2.52
C TRP A 45 -4.26 -1.96 1.66
N CYS A 46 -3.07 -2.03 1.08
CA CYS A 46 -2.48 -0.99 0.27
C CYS A 46 -2.64 -1.33 -1.22
N THR A 47 -3.05 -0.35 -2.02
CA THR A 47 -2.86 -0.40 -3.47
C THR A 47 -1.54 0.30 -3.75
N VAL A 48 -0.56 -0.44 -4.26
CA VAL A 48 0.80 0.04 -4.49
C VAL A 48 1.20 -0.14 -5.95
N GLY A 49 2.13 0.66 -6.44
CA GLY A 49 2.70 0.52 -7.78
C GLY A 49 3.87 1.47 -7.97
N THR A 50 4.46 1.47 -9.16
CA THR A 50 5.57 2.38 -9.47
C THR A 50 5.05 3.79 -9.73
N GLU A 51 5.94 4.79 -9.70
CA GLU A 51 5.56 6.19 -9.92
C GLU A 51 4.86 6.41 -11.28
N ASP A 52 5.28 5.69 -12.32
CA ASP A 52 4.66 5.75 -13.66
C ASP A 52 3.18 5.34 -13.68
N GLU A 53 2.74 4.50 -12.73
CA GLU A 53 1.36 4.02 -12.65
C GLU A 53 0.41 4.99 -11.93
N THR A 54 0.93 6.15 -11.48
CA THR A 54 0.15 7.16 -10.77
C THR A 54 -1.03 7.66 -11.62
N GLU A 55 -0.81 7.99 -12.90
CA GLU A 55 -1.88 8.48 -13.77
C GLU A 55 -2.96 7.42 -13.96
N ASP A 56 -2.57 6.15 -14.12
CA ASP A 56 -3.52 5.05 -14.27
C ASP A 56 -4.36 4.84 -13.02
N PHE A 57 -3.76 4.97 -11.83
CA PHE A 57 -4.50 4.93 -10.58
C PHE A 57 -5.50 6.09 -10.48
N GLU A 58 -5.07 7.32 -10.75
CA GLU A 58 -5.91 8.52 -10.66
C GLU A 58 -7.09 8.48 -11.63
N ARG A 59 -6.85 8.01 -12.87
CA ARG A 59 -7.88 7.85 -13.90
C ARG A 59 -8.70 6.56 -13.74
N ARG A 60 -8.33 5.70 -12.78
CA ARG A 60 -8.95 4.39 -12.55
C ARG A 60 -8.88 3.49 -13.79
N ASN A 61 -7.77 3.56 -14.53
CA ASN A 61 -7.47 2.73 -15.70
C ASN A 61 -7.01 1.31 -15.30
N PHE A 62 -7.66 0.70 -14.32
CA PHE A 62 -7.34 -0.64 -13.86
C PHE A 62 -8.59 -1.31 -13.30
N ILE A 63 -8.59 -2.63 -13.29
CA ILE A 63 -9.67 -3.42 -12.68
C ILE A 63 -9.17 -3.89 -11.31
N PRO A 64 -9.75 -3.42 -10.19
CA PRO A 64 -9.25 -3.74 -8.85
C PRO A 64 -9.21 -5.23 -8.54
N MET A 65 -10.06 -6.04 -9.18
CA MET A 65 -10.13 -7.50 -9.02
C MET A 65 -9.06 -8.26 -9.81
N HIS A 66 -8.34 -7.59 -10.71
CA HIS A 66 -7.24 -8.16 -11.48
C HIS A 66 -5.86 -7.78 -10.95
N LEU A 67 -5.79 -6.96 -9.90
CA LEU A 67 -4.52 -6.66 -9.24
C LEU A 67 -4.00 -7.92 -8.54
N ASP A 68 -2.74 -8.25 -8.78
CA ASP A 68 -2.05 -9.26 -7.99
C ASP A 68 -2.09 -8.90 -6.51
N VAL A 69 -2.24 -9.92 -5.67
CA VAL A 69 -2.35 -9.76 -4.23
C VAL A 69 -1.16 -10.43 -3.57
N GLU A 70 -0.49 -9.68 -2.70
CA GLU A 70 0.66 -10.15 -1.96
C GLU A 70 0.48 -9.78 -0.48
N ALA A 71 0.77 -10.72 0.41
CA ALA A 71 0.63 -10.52 1.86
C ALA A 71 1.99 -10.67 2.53
N VAL A 72 2.35 -9.69 3.36
CA VAL A 72 3.69 -9.56 3.96
C VAL A 72 3.59 -9.02 5.39
N ASP A 73 4.61 -9.30 6.20
CA ASP A 73 4.68 -8.72 7.55
C ASP A 73 5.12 -7.25 7.49
N ALA A 74 4.69 -6.45 8.45
CA ALA A 74 5.15 -5.07 8.59
C ALA A 74 6.68 -4.96 8.75
N SER A 75 7.37 -6.00 9.23
CA SER A 75 8.83 -6.02 9.33
C SER A 75 9.56 -6.08 7.99
N ASP A 76 8.90 -6.58 6.94
CA ASP A 76 9.49 -6.72 5.60
C ASP A 76 9.31 -5.46 4.75
N VAL A 77 8.53 -4.48 5.22
CA VAL A 77 8.25 -3.23 4.50
C VAL A 77 9.03 -2.07 5.12
N THR A 78 9.85 -1.41 4.30
CA THR A 78 10.56 -0.20 4.74
C THR A 78 9.86 1.05 4.23
N VAL A 79 9.41 1.93 5.12
CA VAL A 79 8.76 3.19 4.73
C VAL A 79 9.82 4.28 4.54
N THR A 80 10.12 4.63 3.29
CA THR A 80 11.08 5.69 2.93
C THR A 80 10.45 7.08 3.02
N GLN A 81 9.16 7.20 2.67
CA GLN A 81 8.37 8.42 2.88
C GLN A 81 7.00 8.08 3.45
N ARG A 82 6.67 8.67 4.61
CA ARG A 82 5.37 8.40 5.28
C ARG A 82 4.18 9.04 4.57
N LYS A 83 4.37 10.20 3.94
CA LYS A 83 3.32 10.97 3.26
C LYS A 83 3.92 11.55 1.99
N GLY A 84 3.20 11.46 0.88
CA GLY A 84 3.63 12.09 -0.37
C GLY A 84 3.54 13.61 -0.27
N GLU A 85 4.52 14.32 -0.84
CA GLU A 85 4.51 15.78 -0.99
C GLU A 85 3.24 16.31 -1.69
N LEU A 86 2.52 15.45 -2.42
CA LEU A 86 1.32 15.77 -3.19
C LEU A 86 0.00 15.76 -2.41
N THR A 87 0.00 15.48 -1.09
CA THR A 87 -1.25 15.47 -0.30
C THR A 87 -1.30 16.67 0.63
N VAL A 88 -2.02 17.74 0.23
CA VAL A 88 -2.45 18.85 1.12
C VAL A 88 -3.47 18.33 2.12
#